data_AF-A0A7W0Y9E2-F1
#
_entry.id   AF-A0A7W0Y9E2-F1
#
_cell.length_a   1.000
_cell.length_b   1.000
_cell.length_c   1.000
_cell.angle_alpha   90.00
_cell.angle_beta   90.00
_cell.angle_gamma   90.00
#
_symmetry.space_group_name_H-M   'P 1'
#
loop_
_entity.id
_entity.type
_entity.pdbx_description
1 polymer ?
#
loop_
_entity_poly.entity_id
_entity_poly.type
_entity_poly.pdbx_seq_one_letter_code
_entity_poly.pdbx_strand_id
1 'polypeptide(L)'
;MSAPVIGYIAATLSVAAFVPQAWRIVKTRDTKTLATPMWILEVCAFALWIAYGIALDAWPIIIPNTICCLLSLFILVMKIVPHHTRDKIADKLDPAVASNPDGQATGVS
;
A
#
# COMPACT_ATOMS: atom_id res chain seq x y z
N MET A 1 30.38 6.00 -2.44
CA MET A 1 29.05 6.34 -1.87
C MET A 1 28.93 5.60 -0.54
N SER A 2 28.62 6.28 0.56
CA SER A 2 28.50 5.63 1.87
C SER A 2 27.17 4.85 1.94
N ALA A 3 27.18 3.68 2.59
CA ALA A 3 26.02 2.78 2.73
C ALA A 3 24.68 3.44 3.12
N PRO A 4 24.63 4.53 3.93
CA PRO A 4 23.38 5.21 4.27
C PRO A 4 22.66 5.82 3.06
N VAL A 5 23.39 6.35 2.07
CA VAL A 5 22.80 6.98 0.88
C VAL A 5 22.02 5.97 0.05
N ILE A 6 22.59 4.76 -0.12
CA ILE A 6 21.94 3.66 -0.84
C ILE A 6 20.68 3.21 -0.08
N GLY A 7 20.74 3.13 1.25
CA GLY A 7 19.59 2.81 2.10
C GLY A 7 18.45 3.82 1.95
N TYR A 8 18.75 5.12 1.93
CA TYR A 8 17.73 6.16 1.73
C TYR A 8 17.11 6.13 0.33
N ILE A 9 17.91 5.89 -0.71
CA ILE A 9 17.39 5.75 -2.08
C ILE A 9 16.49 4.53 -2.18
N ALA A 10 16.92 3.37 -1.65
CA ALA A 10 16.12 2.16 -1.63
C ALA A 10 14.79 2.36 -0.89
N ALA A 11 14.82 2.97 0.30
CA ALA A 11 13.61 3.29 1.07
C ALA A 11 12.65 4.19 0.28
N THR A 12 13.17 5.25 -0.34
CA THR A 12 12.36 6.20 -1.12
C THR A 12 11.73 5.51 -2.33
N LEU A 13 12.50 4.69 -3.05
CA LEU A 13 12.00 3.92 -4.20
C LEU A 13 10.94 2.91 -3.80
N SER A 14 11.11 2.22 -2.67
CA SER A 14 10.10 1.27 -2.16
C SER A 14 8.80 1.96 -1.77
N VAL A 15 8.87 3.10 -1.06
CA VAL A 15 7.67 3.89 -0.73
C VAL A 15 7.00 4.40 -2.01
N ALA A 16 7.78 4.92 -2.96
CA ALA A 16 7.28 5.39 -4.25
C ALA A 16 6.67 4.27 -5.11
N ALA A 17 7.03 3.00 -4.91
CA ALA A 17 6.43 1.88 -5.61
C ALA A 17 5.10 1.42 -4.99
N PHE A 18 5.00 1.43 -3.65
CA PHE A 18 3.81 0.95 -2.95
C PHE A 18 2.68 1.99 -2.88
N VAL A 19 3.00 3.29 -2.82
CA VAL A 19 1.99 4.37 -2.75
C VAL A 19 1.08 4.41 -4.00
N PRO A 20 1.59 4.37 -5.25
CA PRO A 20 0.75 4.33 -6.45
C PRO A 20 -0.11 3.06 -6.53
N GLN A 21 0.41 1.91 -6.07
CA GLN A 21 -0.37 0.68 -6.01
C GLN A 21 -1.53 0.78 -5.02
N ALA A 22 -1.29 1.30 -3.81
CA ALA A 22 -2.34 1.54 -2.82
C ALA A 22 -3.41 2.51 -3.35
N TRP A 23 -2.98 3.63 -3.97
CA TRP A 23 -3.89 4.59 -4.59
C TRP A 23 -4.75 3.97 -5.69
N ARG A 24 -4.14 3.15 -6.57
CA ARG A 24 -4.88 2.47 -7.63
C ARG A 24 -5.96 1.56 -7.08
N ILE A 25 -5.69 0.82 -6.00
CA ILE A 25 -6.64 -0.08 -5.34
C ILE A 25 -7.84 0.68 -4.75
N VAL A 26 -7.58 1.84 -4.13
CA VAL A 26 -8.64 2.70 -3.59
C VAL A 26 -9.48 3.27 -4.74
N LYS A 27 -8.83 3.77 -5.79
CA LYS A 27 -9.52 4.40 -6.93
C LYS A 27 -10.33 3.42 -7.78
N THR A 28 -9.75 2.29 -8.17
CA THR A 28 -10.43 1.33 -9.05
C THR A 28 -11.44 0.47 -8.30
N ARG A 29 -11.33 0.37 -6.97
CA ARG A 29 -12.06 -0.56 -6.10
C ARG A 29 -11.94 -2.05 -6.51
N ASP A 30 -11.32 -2.36 -7.64
CA ASP A 30 -11.06 -3.69 -8.15
C ASP A 30 -9.86 -4.30 -7.44
N THR A 31 -10.16 -5.08 -6.40
CA THR A 31 -9.20 -5.96 -5.76
C THR A 31 -9.27 -7.38 -6.30
N LYS A 32 -10.25 -7.75 -7.14
CA LYS A 32 -10.45 -9.14 -7.59
C LYS A 32 -9.26 -9.66 -8.37
N THR A 33 -8.58 -8.80 -9.11
CA THR A 33 -7.36 -9.11 -9.87
C THR A 33 -6.09 -9.28 -9.02
N LEU A 34 -6.12 -8.91 -7.74
CA LEU A 34 -4.98 -9.06 -6.84
C LEU A 34 -5.00 -10.40 -6.12
N ALA A 35 -3.88 -11.13 -6.22
CA ALA A 35 -3.66 -12.38 -5.51
C ALA A 35 -3.46 -12.13 -4.01
N THR A 36 -4.47 -12.45 -3.19
CA THR A 36 -4.38 -12.35 -1.72
C THR A 36 -3.13 -13.03 -1.14
N PRO A 37 -2.71 -14.23 -1.60
CA PRO A 37 -1.53 -14.89 -1.05
C PRO A 37 -0.23 -14.09 -1.20
N MET A 38 -0.10 -13.31 -2.29
CA MET A 38 1.08 -12.47 -2.53
C MET A 38 1.24 -11.43 -1.42
N TRP A 39 0.15 -10.74 -1.08
CA TRP A 39 0.16 -9.71 -0.03
C TRP A 39 0.38 -10.27 1.37
N ILE A 40 -0.11 -11.48 1.65
CA ILE A 40 0.20 -12.19 2.91
C ILE A 40 1.69 -12.50 3.00
N LEU A 41 2.28 -13.02 1.91
CA LEU A 41 3.71 -13.32 1.84
C LEU A 41 4.56 -12.07 2.02
N GLU A 42 4.19 -10.95 1.40
CA GLU A 42 4.88 -9.66 1.56
C GLU A 42 4.86 -9.18 3.02
N VAL A 43 3.71 -9.22 3.69
CA VAL A 43 3.61 -8.84 5.11
C VAL A 43 4.52 -9.72 5.98
N CYS A 44 4.50 -11.04 5.76
CA CYS A 44 5.37 -11.97 6.47
C CYS A 44 6.85 -11.70 6.19
N ALA A 45 7.21 -11.45 4.93
CA ALA A 45 8.58 -11.15 4.52
C ALA A 45 9.09 -9.88 5.19
N PHE A 46 8.32 -8.78 5.17
CA PHE A 46 8.71 -7.55 5.83
C PHE A 46 8.79 -7.68 7.35
N ALA A 47 7.88 -8.44 7.98
CA ALA A 47 7.96 -8.73 9.41
C ALA A 47 9.27 -9.47 9.77
N LEU A 48 9.66 -10.46 8.96
CA LEU A 48 10.92 -11.18 9.12
C LEU A 48 12.14 -10.27 8.91
N TRP A 49 12.11 -9.39 7.90
CA TRP A 49 13.18 -8.41 7.66
C TRP A 49 13.32 -7.39 8.78
N ILE A 50 12.22 -6.97 9.40
CA ILE A 50 12.25 -6.10 10.59
C ILE A 50 12.89 -6.83 11.75
N ALA A 51 12.47 -8.07 12.04
CA ALA A 51 13.07 -8.88 13.11
C ALA A 51 14.57 -9.11 12.87
N TYR A 52 14.97 -9.38 11.63
CA TYR A 52 16.36 -9.51 11.22
C TYR A 52 17.15 -8.20 11.39
N GLY A 53 16.57 -7.07 10.96
CA GLY A 53 17.16 -5.75 11.12
C GLY A 53 17.38 -5.37 12.58
N ILE A 54 16.43 -5.70 13.47
CA ILE A 54 16.56 -5.51 14.92
C ILE A 54 17.70 -6.36 15.48
N ALA A 55 17.80 -7.64 15.07
CA ALA A 55 18.89 -8.52 15.50
C ALA A 55 20.29 -8.02 15.08
N LEU A 56 20.38 -7.20 14.03
CA LEU A 56 21.61 -6.57 13.54
C LEU A 56 21.80 -5.13 13.99
N ASP A 57 20.86 -4.56 14.75
CA ASP A 57 20.81 -3.12 15.10
C ASP A 57 20.90 -2.18 13.86
N ALA A 58 20.35 -2.66 12.74
CA ALA A 58 20.50 -2.05 11.42
C ALA A 58 19.27 -1.20 11.05
N TRP A 59 19.24 0.04 11.55
CA TRP A 59 18.20 1.04 11.21
C TRP A 59 17.86 1.18 9.72
N PRO A 60 18.84 1.13 8.78
CA PRO A 60 18.55 1.19 7.35
C PRO A 60 17.75 0.00 6.81
N ILE A 61 17.70 -1.13 7.52
CA ILE A 61 16.85 -2.27 7.21
C ILE A 61 15.50 -2.11 7.90
N ILE A 62 15.50 -1.72 9.18
CA ILE A 62 14.28 -1.63 9.99
C ILE A 62 13.30 -0.60 9.42
N ILE A 63 13.75 0.63 9.16
CA ILE A 63 12.88 1.75 8.76
C ILE A 63 12.12 1.44 7.45
N PRO A 64 12.78 1.12 6.32
CA PRO A 64 12.06 0.87 5.07
C PRO A 64 11.13 -0.34 5.15
N ASN A 65 11.58 -1.46 5.73
CA ASN A 65 10.74 -2.65 5.85
C ASN A 65 9.52 -2.41 6.74
N THR A 66 9.63 -1.55 7.76
CA THR A 66 8.48 -1.12 8.58
C THR A 66 7.45 -0.37 7.75
N ILE A 67 7.89 0.59 6.92
CA ILE A 67 6.98 1.36 6.05
C ILE A 67 6.31 0.44 5.02
N CYS A 68 7.07 -0.44 4.37
CA CYS A 68 6.54 -1.41 3.42
C CYS A 68 5.56 -2.38 4.08
N CYS A 69 5.85 -2.86 5.29
CA CYS A 69 4.95 -3.72 6.06
C CYS A 69 3.60 -3.05 6.30
N LEU A 70 3.60 -1.77 6.72
CA LEU A 70 2.37 -1.01 6.96
C LEU A 70 1.56 -0.81 5.67
N LEU A 71 2.22 -0.50 4.55
CA LEU A 71 1.56 -0.34 3.25
C LEU A 71 0.96 -1.66 2.73
N SER A 72 1.72 -2.75 2.81
CA SER A 72 1.26 -4.09 2.42
C SER A 72 0.13 -4.57 3.31
N LEU A 73 0.18 -4.30 4.62
CA LEU A 73 -0.90 -4.61 5.54
C LEU A 73 -2.16 -3.80 5.21
N PHE A 74 -2.03 -2.51 4.91
CA PHE A 74 -3.16 -1.69 4.46
C PHE A 74 -3.81 -2.26 3.20
N ILE A 75 -3.01 -2.67 2.20
CA ILE A 75 -3.51 -3.28 0.97
C ILE A 75 -4.20 -4.61 1.25
N LEU A 76 -3.61 -5.46 2.09
CA LEU A 76 -4.18 -6.74 2.49
C LEU A 76 -5.52 -6.56 3.22
N VAL A 77 -5.59 -5.59 4.15
CA VAL A 77 -6.82 -5.24 4.85
C VAL A 77 -7.87 -4.76 3.85
N MET A 78 -7.54 -3.85 2.94
CA MET A 78 -8.46 -3.39 1.90
C MET A 78 -8.92 -4.52 0.96
N LYS A 79 -8.16 -5.61 0.82
CA LYS A 79 -8.55 -6.78 0.04
C LYS A 79 -9.51 -7.71 0.80
N ILE A 80 -9.28 -7.93 2.10
CA ILE A 80 -10.02 -8.91 2.91
C ILE A 80 -11.29 -8.31 3.52
N VAL A 81 -11.30 -7.00 3.78
CA VAL A 81 -12.44 -6.31 4.39
C VAL A 81 -13.69 -6.40 3.50
N PRO A 82 -14.87 -6.67 4.09
CA PRO A 82 -16.13 -6.77 3.34
C PRO A 82 -16.41 -5.55 2.47
N HIS A 83 -17.07 -5.75 1.32
CA HIS A 83 -17.34 -4.71 0.33
C HIS A 83 -17.93 -3.44 0.96
N HIS A 84 -18.90 -3.60 1.87
CA HIS A 84 -19.58 -2.48 2.54
C HIS A 84 -18.66 -1.60 3.40
N THR A 85 -17.57 -2.14 3.94
CA THR A 85 -16.61 -1.37 4.75
C THR A 85 -15.58 -0.71 3.83
N ARG A 86 -15.24 -1.33 2.69
CA ARG A 86 -14.41 -0.70 1.65
C ARG A 86 -15.11 0.53 1.07
N ASP A 87 -16.41 0.45 0.84
CA ASP A 87 -17.20 1.56 0.29
C ASP A 87 -17.17 2.76 1.24
N LYS A 88 -17.39 2.56 2.55
CA LYS A 88 -17.29 3.65 3.55
C LYS A 88 -15.91 4.30 3.65
N ILE A 89 -14.84 3.51 3.51
CA ILE A 89 -13.47 4.03 3.55
C ILE A 89 -13.18 4.82 2.27
N ALA A 90 -13.61 4.31 1.11
CA ALA A 90 -13.45 4.97 -0.16
C ALA A 90 -14.26 6.28 -0.25
N ASP A 91 -15.48 6.30 0.30
CA ASP A 91 -16.32 7.51 0.33
C ASP A 91 -15.75 8.61 1.23
N LYS A 92 -15.01 8.23 2.29
CA LYS A 92 -14.29 9.19 3.14
C LYS A 92 -13.00 9.71 2.51
N LEU A 93 -12.30 8.88 1.75
CA LEU A 93 -11.03 9.23 1.10
C LEU A 93 -11.25 9.99 -0.22
N ASP A 94 -12.36 9.74 -0.90
CA ASP A 94 -12.75 10.39 -2.15
C ASP A 94 -14.28 10.59 -2.23
N PRO A 95 -14.81 11.65 -1.60
CA PRO A 95 -16.23 11.96 -1.62
C PRO A 95 -16.76 12.34 -3.02
N ALA A 96 -15.88 12.70 -3.97
CA ALA A 96 -16.30 13.05 -5.33
C ALA A 96 -16.73 11.82 -6.14
N VAL A 97 -16.10 10.66 -5.94
CA VAL A 97 -16.50 9.41 -6.60
C VAL A 97 -17.82 8.85 -6.04
N ALA A 98 -18.11 9.06 -4.75
CA ALA A 98 -19.37 8.63 -4.13
C ALA A 98 -20.60 9.34 -4.72
N SER A 99 -20.43 10.58 -5.19
CA SER A 99 -21.51 11.37 -5.82
C SER A 99 -21.84 10.99 -7.26
N ASN A 100 -20.98 10.21 -7.95
CA ASN A 100 -21.20 9.81 -9.34
C ASN A 100 -20.63 8.41 -9.63
N PRO A 101 -21.32 7.33 -9.19
CA PRO A 101 -20.83 5.95 -9.34
C PRO A 101 -20.72 5.48 -10.80
N ASP A 102 -21.40 6.15 -11.74
CA ASP A 102 -21.43 5.76 -13.16
C ASP A 102 -20.63 6.68 -14.09
N GLY A 103 -20.00 7.75 -13.58
CA GLY A 103 -19.01 8.52 -14.32
C GLY A 103 -19.36 8.77 -15.79
N GLN A 104 -20.61 9.13 -16.10
CA GLN A 104 -20.87 9.83 -17.35
C GLN A 104 -20.05 11.11 -17.23
N ALA A 105 -19.01 11.20 -18.05
CA ALA A 105 -18.36 12.45 -18.36
C ALA A 105 -19.48 13.41 -18.74
N THR A 106 -19.83 14.31 -17.81
CA THR A 106 -20.60 15.48 -18.15
C THR A 106 -19.70 16.29 -19.06
N GLY A 107 -19.88 16.03 -20.36
CA GLY A 107 -19.52 16.97 -21.39
C GLY A 107 -20.06 18.31 -20.95
N VAL A 108 -19.15 19.26 -20.76
CA VAL A 108 -19.50 20.66 -20.79
C VAL A 108 -18.73 21.23 -21.95
N SER A 109 -19.54 21.67 -22.90
CA SER A 109 -19.27 22.34 -24.16
C SER A 109 -18.36 23.55 -24.04
#